data_AF-A0A0U3P188-F1
#
_entry.id   AF-A0A0U3P188-F1
#
_cell.length_a   1.000
_cell.length_b   1.000
_cell.length_c   1.000
_cell.angle_alpha   90.00
_cell.angle_beta   90.00
_cell.angle_gamma   90.00
#
_symmetry.space_group_name_H-M   'P 1'
#
loop_
_entity.id
_entity.type
_entity.pdbx_description
1 polymer ?
#
loop_
_entity_poly.entity_id
_entity_poly.type
_entity_poly.pdbx_seq_one_letter_code
_entity_poly.pdbx_strand_id
1 'polypeptide(L)'
;MIVKVKDMPVSYEGERYEKGKELEIKKEYHNDALFLVVKETSDIDKPEDLNKLKKEELQALLDEKGIEYEAEAAKKDLLVLLEDAK
;
A
#
# COMPACT_ATOMS: atom_id res chain seq x y z
N MET A 1 -2.34 2.70 -6.36
CA MET A 1 -3.64 2.46 -7.04
C MET A 1 -3.45 2.40 -8.54
N ILE A 2 -4.09 1.44 -9.23
CA ILE A 2 -4.03 1.31 -10.70
C ILE A 2 -5.19 2.08 -11.32
N VAL A 3 -4.86 2.99 -12.21
CA VAL A 3 -5.81 3.82 -12.94
C VAL A 3 -5.63 3.69 -14.44
N LYS A 4 -6.70 3.97 -15.17
CA LYS A 4 -6.73 4.06 -16.63
C LYS A 4 -6.93 5.49 -17.08
N VAL A 5 -6.10 5.94 -18.01
CA VAL A 5 -6.19 7.28 -18.60
C VAL A 5 -7.47 7.40 -19.42
N LYS A 6 -8.29 8.43 -19.15
CA LYS A 6 -9.59 8.60 -19.79
C LYS A 6 -9.49 9.11 -21.22
N ASP A 7 -8.97 10.32 -21.40
CA ASP A 7 -8.99 10.99 -22.71
C ASP A 7 -7.71 11.76 -23.01
N MET A 8 -7.22 12.56 -22.05
CA MET A 8 -6.00 13.33 -22.26
C MET A 8 -4.76 12.50 -21.93
N PRO A 9 -3.71 12.54 -22.78
CA PRO A 9 -2.44 11.93 -22.44
C PRO A 9 -1.86 12.63 -21.21
N VAL A 10 -1.35 11.84 -20.27
CA VAL A 10 -0.83 12.30 -18.98
C VAL A 10 0.63 11.90 -18.86
N SER A 11 1.42 12.74 -18.21
CA SER A 11 2.80 12.41 -17.86
C SER A 11 2.89 12.10 -16.38
N TYR A 12 3.44 10.94 -16.04
CA TYR A 12 3.63 10.49 -14.66
C TYR A 12 4.99 9.81 -14.55
N GLU A 13 5.78 10.16 -13.53
CA GLU A 13 7.15 9.66 -13.30
C GLU A 13 8.10 9.76 -14.51
N GLY A 14 7.90 10.78 -15.36
CA GLY A 14 8.72 11.01 -16.56
C GLY A 14 8.30 10.18 -17.78
N GLU A 15 7.34 9.27 -17.62
CA GLU A 15 6.71 8.53 -18.72
C GLU A 15 5.39 9.18 -19.14
N ARG A 16 5.02 9.01 -20.42
CA ARG A 16 3.78 9.55 -20.99
C ARG A 16 2.81 8.40 -21.28
N TYR A 17 1.61 8.50 -20.72
CA TYR A 17 0.55 7.52 -20.84
C TYR A 17 -0.58 8.07 -21.71
N GLU A 18 -0.95 7.32 -22.73
CA GLU A 18 -2.03 7.68 -23.66
C GLU A 18 -3.39 7.22 -23.15
N LYS A 19 -4.47 7.71 -23.80
CA LYS A 19 -5.85 7.28 -23.54
C LYS A 19 -5.95 5.75 -23.53
N GLY A 20 -6.59 5.22 -22.49
CA GLY A 20 -6.84 3.81 -22.31
C GLY A 20 -5.66 3.01 -21.78
N LYS A 21 -4.49 3.61 -21.57
CA LYS A 21 -3.38 2.97 -20.87
C LYS A 21 -3.64 2.94 -19.37
N GLU A 22 -3.17 1.86 -18.75
CA GLU A 22 -3.21 1.67 -17.31
C GLU A 22 -1.84 2.01 -16.72
N LEU A 23 -1.84 2.66 -15.57
CA LEU A 23 -0.66 3.00 -14.82
C LEU A 23 -0.95 2.92 -13.33
N GLU A 24 0.08 2.65 -12.54
CA GLU A 24 -0.02 2.76 -11.11
C GLU A 24 0.35 4.17 -10.67
N ILE A 25 -0.57 4.83 -9.95
CA ILE A 25 -0.34 6.13 -9.33
C ILE A 25 -0.52 6.02 -7.83
N LYS A 26 0.12 6.94 -7.09
CA LYS A 26 -0.21 7.14 -5.67
C LYS A 26 -1.56 7.83 -5.54
N LYS A 27 -2.28 7.56 -4.45
CA LYS A 27 -3.61 8.14 -4.19
C LYS A 27 -3.60 9.67 -4.17
N GLU A 28 -2.49 10.29 -3.77
CA GLU A 28 -2.29 11.74 -3.78
C GLU A 28 -2.32 12.37 -5.20
N TYR A 29 -1.96 11.60 -6.24
CA TYR A 29 -1.97 12.05 -7.64
C TYR A 29 -3.26 11.68 -8.38
N HIS A 30 -4.25 11.10 -7.68
CA HIS A 30 -5.51 10.74 -8.30
C HIS A 30 -6.31 11.99 -8.71
N ASN A 31 -6.79 11.96 -9.94
CA ASN A 31 -7.66 13.00 -10.49
C ASN A 31 -8.80 12.33 -11.28
N ASP A 32 -10.00 12.35 -10.73
CA ASP A 32 -11.20 11.78 -11.33
C ASP A 32 -11.50 12.31 -12.74
N ALA A 33 -11.03 13.50 -13.11
CA ALA A 33 -11.22 14.03 -14.47
C ALA A 33 -10.29 13.35 -15.50
N LEU A 34 -9.10 12.94 -15.08
CA LEU A 34 -8.05 12.38 -15.96
C LEU A 34 -8.03 10.85 -15.93
N PHE A 35 -8.41 10.28 -14.80
CA PHE A 35 -8.19 8.87 -14.48
C PHE A 35 -9.51 8.16 -14.15
N LEU A 36 -9.56 6.87 -14.49
CA LEU A 36 -10.60 5.95 -14.07
C LEU A 36 -9.95 4.87 -13.22
N VAL A 37 -10.38 4.72 -11.97
CA VAL A 37 -9.84 3.70 -11.06
C VAL A 37 -10.20 2.32 -11.60
N VAL A 38 -9.18 1.55 -12.00
CA VAL A 38 -9.37 0.16 -12.45
C VAL A 38 -9.19 -0.80 -11.29
N LYS A 39 -8.18 -0.54 -10.46
CA LYS A 39 -7.91 -1.32 -9.27
C LYS A 39 -7.48 -0.39 -8.15
N GLU A 40 -8.29 -0.31 -7.11
CA GLU A 40 -7.86 0.31 -5.87
C GLU A 40 -6.85 -0.63 -5.21
N THR A 41 -5.58 -0.53 -5.61
CA THR A 41 -4.49 -1.08 -4.79
C THR A 41 -4.44 -0.16 -3.58
N SER A 42 -5.17 -0.54 -2.52
CA SER A 42 -4.95 -0.05 -1.17
C SER A 42 -3.45 -0.15 -0.93
N ASP A 43 -2.82 0.96 -0.55
CA ASP A 43 -1.40 1.12 -0.24
C ASP A 43 -0.87 0.05 0.75
N ILE A 44 -0.69 -1.19 0.29
CA ILE A 44 -0.01 -2.28 0.99
C ILE A 44 1.39 -2.50 0.39
N ASP A 45 1.81 -1.68 -0.57
CA ASP A 45 3.14 -1.78 -1.18
C ASP A 45 3.97 -0.50 -0.96
N LYS A 46 4.21 -0.22 0.33
CA LYS A 46 5.46 0.41 0.77
C LYS A 46 5.91 -0.26 2.07
N PRO A 47 7.14 -0.78 2.15
CA PRO A 47 7.72 -1.11 3.44
C PRO A 47 7.89 0.19 4.24
N GLU A 48 7.71 0.13 5.55
CA GLU A 48 8.30 1.01 6.61
C GLU A 48 7.36 1.62 7.64
N ASP A 49 6.04 1.48 7.53
CA ASP A 49 5.16 1.86 8.63
C ASP A 49 4.40 0.66 9.19
N LEU A 50 5.14 -0.29 9.78
CA LEU A 50 4.56 -1.22 10.76
C LEU A 50 3.72 -0.44 11.80
N ASN A 51 4.08 0.83 12.06
CA ASN A 51 3.38 1.73 12.96
C ASN A 51 1.99 2.15 12.48
N LYS A 52 1.73 2.11 11.16
CA LYS A 52 0.41 2.39 10.57
C LYS A 52 -0.47 1.14 10.49
N LEU A 53 0.10 -0.05 10.61
CA LEU A 53 -0.67 -1.29 10.61
C LEU A 53 -1.56 -1.39 11.86
N LYS A 54 -2.70 -2.05 11.73
CA LYS A 54 -3.56 -2.36 12.89
C LYS A 54 -2.94 -3.49 13.70
N LYS A 55 -3.41 -3.66 14.95
CA LYS A 55 -2.96 -4.76 15.81
C LYS A 55 -3.13 -6.12 15.10
N GLU A 56 -4.26 -6.32 14.43
CA GLU A 56 -4.60 -7.54 13.69
C GLU A 56 -3.63 -7.80 12.53
N GLU A 57 -3.26 -6.77 11.79
CA GLU A 57 -2.31 -6.86 10.67
C GLU A 57 -0.89 -7.20 11.17
N LEU A 58 -0.47 -6.64 12.31
CA LEU A 58 0.81 -7.00 12.94
C LEU A 58 0.81 -8.44 13.43
N GLN A 59 -0.30 -8.91 14.01
CA GLN A 59 -0.44 -10.30 14.42
C GLN A 59 -0.37 -11.26 13.23
N ALA A 60 -1.02 -10.93 12.11
CA ALA A 60 -0.94 -11.71 10.88
C ALA A 60 0.49 -11.78 10.33
N LEU A 61 1.25 -10.68 10.37
CA LEU A 61 2.65 -10.66 9.93
C LEU A 61 3.57 -11.46 10.86
N LEU A 62 3.32 -11.45 12.17
CA LEU A 62 4.06 -12.27 13.13
C LEU A 62 3.78 -13.76 12.89
N ASP A 63 2.51 -14.11 12.64
CA ASP A 63 2.09 -15.48 12.33
C ASP A 63 2.72 -15.98 11.02
N GLU A 64 2.71 -15.15 9.97
CA GLU A 64 3.37 -15.45 8.68
C GLU A 64 4.88 -15.68 8.83
N LYS A 65 5.52 -14.96 9.76
CA LYS A 65 6.94 -15.13 10.09
C LYS A 65 7.20 -16.25 11.10
N GLY A 66 6.16 -16.85 11.68
CA GLY A 66 6.29 -17.87 12.73
C GLY A 66 6.84 -17.34 14.05
N ILE A 67 6.62 -16.06 14.34
CA ILE A 67 7.06 -15.41 15.58
C ILE A 67 5.97 -15.54 16.63
N GLU A 68 6.28 -16.17 17.76
CA GLU A 68 5.36 -16.24 18.89
C GLU A 68 5.19 -14.86 19.54
N TYR A 69 3.94 -14.49 19.83
CA TYR A 69 3.59 -13.25 20.51
C TYR A 69 2.49 -13.49 21.55
N GLU A 70 2.45 -12.66 22.59
CA GLU A 70 1.37 -12.71 23.57
C GLU A 70 0.08 -12.12 22.99
N ALA A 71 -1.06 -12.80 23.14
CA ALA A 71 -2.34 -12.31 22.62
C ALA A 71 -2.73 -10.94 23.21
N GLU A 72 -2.35 -10.70 24.47
CA GLU A 72 -2.55 -9.44 25.19
C GLU A 72 -1.46 -8.39 24.89
N ALA A 73 -0.43 -8.73 24.10
CA ALA A 73 0.64 -7.80 23.74
C ALA A 73 0.06 -6.51 23.14
N ALA A 74 0.64 -5.38 23.53
CA ALA A 74 0.24 -4.11 22.97
C ALA A 74 0.72 -4.02 21.53
N LYS A 75 0.06 -3.14 20.74
CA LYS A 75 0.45 -2.88 19.36
C LYS A 75 1.94 -2.57 19.22
N LYS A 76 2.51 -1.83 20.19
CA LYS A 76 3.92 -1.47 20.21
C LYS A 76 4.84 -2.69 20.38
N ASP A 77 4.51 -3.61 21.26
CA ASP A 77 5.29 -4.83 21.47
C ASP A 77 5.28 -5.74 20.23
N LEU A 78 4.12 -5.89 19.59
CA LEU A 78 4.00 -6.64 18.32
C LEU A 78 4.84 -6.01 17.20
N LEU A 79 4.89 -4.68 17.17
CA LEU A 79 5.71 -3.89 16.27
C LEU A 79 7.21 -4.13 16.49
N VAL A 80 7.64 -4.10 17.75
CA VAL A 80 9.03 -4.34 18.14
C VAL A 80 9.46 -5.75 17.74
N LEU A 81 8.62 -6.76 17.95
CA LEU A 81 8.89 -8.14 17.52
C LEU A 81 9.07 -8.26 15.99
N LEU A 82 8.28 -7.51 15.22
CA LEU A 82 8.39 -7.46 13.76
C LEU A 82 9.62 -6.69 13.27
N GLU A 83 10.04 -5.66 13.98
CA GLU A 83 11.26 -4.90 13.68
C GLU A 83 12.53 -5.69 14.04
N ASP A 84 12.53 -6.42 15.15
CA ASP A 84 13.65 -7.24 15.61
C ASP A 84 13.87 -8.48 14.73
N ALA A 85 12.80 -9.05 14.18
CA ALA A 85 12.85 -10.22 13.31
C ALA A 85 13.16 -9.91 11.82
N LYS A 86 13.58 -8.68 11.50
CA LYS A 86 13.92 -8.24 10.15
C LYS A 86 15.41 -8.44 9.85
#